data_AF-A0A936TMM6-F1
#
_entry.id   AF-A0A936TMM6-F1
#
_cell.length_a   1.000
_cell.length_b   1.000
_cell.length_c   1.000
_cell.angle_alpha   90.00
_cell.angle_beta   90.00
_cell.angle_gamma   90.00
#
_symmetry.space_group_name_H-M   'P 1'
#
loop_
_entity.id
_entity.type
_entity.pdbx_description
1 polymer ?
#
loop_
_entity_poly.entity_id
_entity_poly.type
_entity_poly.pdbx_seq_one_letter_code
_entity_poly.pdbx_strand_id
1 'polypeptide(L)'
;MKPKSTIYGLVAIAISTLIGISIWAAQGQQRSPRQSAEMTLEGKKISVDYGAPSMRGRKVFGELVPFNQIWRMGANKATHITTETDLILGGAAVPAGTYTLFVLPSDGGMKLIINKQTGQWGIPYKPEYEKTELARVDMKVEKTKAPVEQMVISLAPAGKGGVLKLEWENTSASVAFSLKK
;
A
#
# COMPACT_ATOMS: atom_id res chain seq x y z
N MET A 1 -51.82 12.56 -66.98
CA MET A 1 -52.07 13.31 -65.72
C MET A 1 -51.44 12.53 -64.56
N LYS A 2 -50.42 13.12 -63.90
CA LYS A 2 -49.79 12.79 -62.59
C LYS A 2 -49.12 11.37 -62.43
N PRO A 3 -48.11 11.19 -61.56
CA PRO A 3 -46.70 11.38 -61.92
C PRO A 3 -45.73 10.23 -61.51
N LYS A 4 -44.49 10.39 -61.99
CA LYS A 4 -43.19 9.81 -61.59
C LYS A 4 -43.11 9.09 -60.22
N SER A 5 -42.48 7.92 -60.20
CA SER A 5 -41.48 7.57 -59.16
C SER A 5 -40.57 6.41 -59.57
N THR A 6 -39.30 6.77 -59.72
CA THR A 6 -38.05 6.00 -59.67
C THR A 6 -38.02 4.95 -58.54
N ILE A 7 -37.24 3.86 -58.71
CA ILE A 7 -36.10 3.45 -57.86
C ILE A 7 -35.68 1.99 -58.14
N TYR A 8 -34.37 1.84 -58.29
CA TYR A 8 -33.60 0.65 -58.65
C TYR A 8 -33.62 -0.43 -57.55
N GLY A 9 -33.86 -1.68 -57.94
CA GLY A 9 -33.84 -2.85 -57.05
C GLY A 9 -32.44 -3.45 -56.85
N LEU A 10 -31.90 -3.21 -55.66
CA LEU A 10 -31.11 -4.10 -54.78
C LEU A 10 -30.24 -5.21 -55.41
N VAL A 11 -28.92 -4.98 -55.36
CA VAL A 11 -27.90 -6.04 -55.34
C VAL A 11 -27.56 -6.34 -53.88
N ALA A 12 -27.76 -7.59 -53.45
CA ALA A 12 -27.38 -8.09 -52.14
C ALA A 12 -25.89 -8.47 -52.13
N ILE A 13 -25.10 -7.84 -51.27
CA ILE A 13 -23.73 -8.29 -50.94
C ILE A 13 -23.73 -8.67 -49.46
N ALA A 14 -23.51 -9.96 -49.21
CA ALA A 14 -23.36 -10.52 -47.89
C ALA A 14 -22.03 -10.05 -47.26
N ILE A 15 -22.11 -9.40 -46.11
CA ILE A 15 -20.95 -9.01 -45.29
C ILE A 15 -20.84 -10.02 -44.15
N SER A 16 -19.83 -10.88 -44.19
CA SER A 16 -19.46 -11.72 -43.03
C SER A 16 -18.35 -11.04 -42.23
N THR A 17 -18.71 -10.30 -41.18
CA THR A 17 -17.73 -9.84 -40.19
C THR A 17 -17.50 -10.92 -39.14
N LEU A 18 -16.30 -11.51 -39.16
CA LEU A 18 -15.75 -12.30 -38.05
C LEU A 18 -15.58 -11.39 -36.82
N ILE A 19 -16.43 -11.57 -35.82
CA ILE A 19 -16.27 -10.97 -34.51
C ILE A 19 -15.28 -11.85 -33.74
N GLY A 20 -14.01 -11.45 -33.71
CA GLY A 20 -13.03 -12.01 -32.79
C GLY A 20 -13.34 -11.56 -31.37
N ILE A 21 -14.03 -12.39 -30.60
CA ILE A 21 -14.22 -12.17 -29.16
C ILE A 21 -12.88 -12.44 -28.49
N SER A 22 -12.13 -11.39 -28.17
CA SER A 22 -11.02 -11.50 -27.23
C SER A 22 -11.58 -11.80 -25.85
N ILE A 23 -11.54 -13.08 -25.44
CA ILE A 23 -11.74 -13.47 -24.06
C ILE A 23 -10.55 -12.90 -23.28
N TRP A 24 -10.70 -11.69 -22.73
CA TRP A 24 -9.85 -11.26 -21.63
C TRP A 24 -10.15 -12.20 -20.48
N ALA A 25 -9.23 -13.14 -20.24
CA ALA A 25 -9.22 -13.91 -19.02
C ALA A 25 -9.26 -12.91 -17.86
N ALA A 26 -10.37 -12.89 -17.12
CA ALA A 26 -10.45 -12.23 -15.84
C ALA A 26 -9.46 -12.95 -14.90
N GLN A 27 -8.20 -12.54 -14.95
CA GLN A 27 -7.25 -12.87 -13.88
C GLN A 27 -7.86 -12.29 -12.61
N GLY A 28 -8.34 -13.18 -11.73
CA GLY A 28 -8.97 -12.78 -10.48
C GLY A 28 -8.09 -11.77 -9.76
N GLN A 29 -8.58 -10.54 -9.61
CA GLN A 29 -7.84 -9.45 -8.98
C GLN A 29 -7.40 -9.91 -7.60
N GLN A 30 -6.08 -10.02 -7.38
CA GLN A 30 -5.53 -10.50 -6.11
C GLN A 30 -6.16 -9.69 -4.96
N ARG A 31 -6.61 -10.37 -3.91
CA ARG A 31 -7.35 -9.71 -2.82
C ARG A 31 -6.54 -8.63 -2.10
N SER A 32 -5.22 -8.77 -2.14
CA SER A 32 -4.25 -7.82 -1.61
C SER A 32 -3.04 -7.82 -2.55
N PRO A 33 -3.06 -7.01 -3.63
CA PRO A 33 -1.93 -6.93 -4.55
C PRO A 33 -0.66 -6.50 -3.80
N ARG A 34 0.50 -6.96 -4.28
CA ARG A 34 1.80 -6.47 -3.78
C ARG A 34 2.08 -5.11 -4.44
N GLN A 35 2.42 -4.11 -3.64
CA GLN A 35 2.75 -2.77 -4.07
C GLN A 35 4.08 -2.34 -3.43
N SER A 36 4.71 -1.32 -4.02
CA SER A 36 5.90 -0.71 -3.48
C SER A 36 5.83 0.82 -3.52
N ALA A 37 6.55 1.45 -2.59
CA ALA A 37 6.83 2.88 -2.60
C ALA A 37 8.34 3.07 -2.54
N GLU A 38 8.87 4.01 -3.31
CA GLU A 38 10.30 4.25 -3.41
C GLU A 38 10.61 5.74 -3.36
N MET A 39 11.77 6.05 -2.79
CA MET A 39 12.32 7.40 -2.73
C MET A 39 13.84 7.30 -2.82
N THR A 40 14.45 8.30 -3.47
CA THR A 40 15.90 8.49 -3.45
C THR A 40 16.24 9.80 -2.74
N LEU A 41 17.13 9.74 -1.75
CA LEU A 41 17.68 10.89 -1.05
C LEU A 41 19.20 10.87 -1.19
N GLU A 42 19.79 11.96 -1.72
CA GLU A 42 21.25 12.07 -1.91
C GLU A 42 21.86 10.85 -2.65
N GLY A 43 21.14 10.28 -3.61
CA GLY A 43 21.58 9.10 -4.38
C GLY A 43 21.45 7.76 -3.65
N LYS A 44 20.85 7.72 -2.45
CA LYS A 44 20.56 6.50 -1.69
C LYS A 44 19.07 6.17 -1.75
N LYS A 45 18.75 4.92 -2.08
CA LYS A 45 17.38 4.44 -2.20
C LYS A 45 16.79 4.03 -0.85
N ILE A 46 15.53 4.37 -0.66
CA ILE A 46 14.67 3.91 0.42
C ILE A 46 13.40 3.36 -0.24
N SER A 47 13.02 2.14 0.10
CA SER A 47 11.85 1.48 -0.47
C SER A 47 11.01 0.79 0.58
N VAL A 48 9.69 0.76 0.38
CA VAL A 48 8.76 -0.05 1.15
C VAL A 48 8.03 -1.00 0.22
N ASP A 49 8.07 -2.30 0.51
CA ASP A 49 7.38 -3.35 -0.22
C ASP A 49 6.29 -3.93 0.69
N TYR A 50 5.03 -3.92 0.25
CA TYR A 50 3.88 -4.20 1.10
C TYR A 50 2.71 -4.85 0.34
N GLY A 51 1.90 -5.64 1.06
CA GLY A 51 0.63 -6.13 0.51
C GLY A 51 -0.50 -5.16 0.84
N ALA A 52 -1.27 -4.74 -0.16
CA ALA A 52 -2.27 -3.68 -0.08
C ALA A 52 -3.71 -4.23 0.03
N PRO A 53 -4.21 -4.56 1.25
CA PRO A 53 -5.58 -5.02 1.43
C PRO A 53 -6.62 -3.92 1.14
N SER A 54 -7.81 -4.35 0.71
CA SER A 54 -8.98 -3.47 0.56
C SER A 54 -9.97 -3.64 1.72
N MET A 55 -10.71 -2.58 2.05
CA MET A 55 -11.73 -2.56 3.10
C MET A 55 -12.83 -3.58 2.81
N ARG A 56 -13.36 -3.59 1.59
CA ARG A 56 -14.47 -4.45 1.15
C ARG A 56 -15.71 -4.31 2.04
N GLY A 57 -16.06 -3.06 2.35
CA GLY A 57 -17.22 -2.74 3.19
C GLY A 57 -17.04 -3.01 4.69
N ARG A 58 -15.84 -3.39 5.14
CA ARG A 58 -15.54 -3.60 6.57
C ARG A 58 -14.92 -2.34 7.18
N LYS A 59 -15.19 -2.11 8.46
CA LYS A 59 -14.43 -1.16 9.27
C LYS A 59 -13.00 -1.68 9.43
N VAL A 60 -12.01 -0.80 9.27
CA VAL A 60 -10.60 -1.21 9.33
C VAL A 60 -10.10 -1.12 10.76
N PHE A 61 -9.90 0.09 11.26
CA PHE A 61 -9.29 0.29 12.58
C PHE A 61 -10.34 0.12 13.69
N GLY A 62 -10.03 -0.75 14.65
CA GLY A 62 -10.93 -1.17 15.71
C GLY A 62 -11.78 -2.40 15.39
N GLU A 63 -11.69 -2.96 14.17
CA GLU A 63 -12.34 -4.23 13.80
C GLU A 63 -11.39 -5.16 13.03
N LEU A 64 -11.14 -4.92 11.74
CA LEU A 64 -10.20 -5.73 10.95
C LEU A 64 -8.77 -5.64 11.49
N VAL A 65 -8.39 -4.45 11.98
CA VAL A 65 -7.16 -4.17 12.69
C VAL A 65 -7.55 -3.75 14.11
N PRO A 66 -7.57 -4.68 15.08
CA PRO A 66 -7.96 -4.37 16.45
C PRO A 66 -7.02 -3.36 17.11
N PHE A 67 -7.57 -2.47 17.93
CA PHE A 67 -6.76 -1.60 18.77
C PHE A 67 -6.02 -2.40 19.86
N ASN A 68 -4.87 -1.88 20.26
CA ASN A 68 -3.97 -2.43 21.27
C ASN A 68 -3.43 -3.83 20.91
N GLN A 69 -3.44 -4.19 19.63
CA GLN A 69 -2.83 -5.41 19.10
C GLN A 69 -1.86 -5.08 17.98
N ILE A 70 -0.67 -5.69 18.03
CA ILE A 70 0.33 -5.45 17.00
C ILE A 70 -0.09 -6.13 15.70
N TRP A 71 -0.17 -5.32 14.65
CA TRP A 71 -0.54 -5.71 13.30
C TRP A 71 0.65 -5.65 12.36
N ARG A 72 0.73 -6.60 11.43
CA ARG A 72 1.79 -6.77 10.43
C ARG A 72 1.85 -5.68 9.33
N MET A 73 1.12 -4.58 9.49
CA MET A 73 1.09 -3.45 8.55
C MET A 73 0.86 -3.86 7.08
N GLY A 74 -0.12 -4.73 6.80
CA GLY A 74 -0.45 -5.17 5.45
C GLY A 74 -1.03 -6.59 5.40
N ALA A 75 -1.00 -7.18 4.20
CA ALA A 75 -1.49 -8.53 3.95
C ALA A 75 -0.46 -9.43 3.24
N ASN A 76 -0.61 -10.75 3.40
CA ASN A 76 0.27 -11.78 2.83
C ASN A 76 1.70 -11.69 3.37
N LYS A 77 2.71 -11.47 2.51
CA LYS A 77 4.10 -11.24 2.93
C LYS A 77 4.18 -10.01 3.82
N ALA A 78 5.06 -10.04 4.83
CA ALA A 78 5.25 -8.90 5.71
C ALA A 78 5.64 -7.63 4.93
N THR A 79 5.37 -6.47 5.52
CA THR A 79 5.79 -5.19 4.96
C THR A 79 7.25 -4.95 5.31
N HIS A 80 8.06 -4.69 4.29
CA HIS A 80 9.49 -4.49 4.43
C HIS A 80 9.87 -3.07 4.06
N ILE A 81 10.67 -2.42 4.91
CA ILE A 81 11.41 -1.23 4.53
C ILE A 81 12.87 -1.61 4.27
N THR A 82 13.41 -1.16 3.15
CA THR A 82 14.82 -1.29 2.81
C THR A 82 15.40 0.11 2.64
N THR A 83 16.53 0.38 3.29
CA THR A 83 17.25 1.65 3.19
C THR A 83 18.73 1.40 2.90
N GLU A 84 19.27 2.08 1.89
CA GLU A 84 20.70 2.00 1.50
C GLU A 84 21.60 2.91 2.35
N THR A 85 21.02 3.58 3.34
CA THR A 85 21.71 4.53 4.21
C THR A 85 21.11 4.51 5.61
N ASP A 86 21.88 4.99 6.58
CA ASP A 86 21.41 5.14 7.94
C ASP A 86 20.36 6.26 8.01
N LEU A 87 19.24 5.97 8.65
CA LEU A 87 18.15 6.91 8.86
C LEU A 87 17.99 7.25 10.34
N ILE A 88 17.46 8.43 10.61
CA ILE A 88 16.72 8.73 11.83
C ILE A 88 15.25 8.67 11.47
N LEU A 89 14.54 7.63 11.89
CA LEU A 89 13.10 7.40 11.62
C LEU A 89 12.33 7.60 12.91
N GLY A 90 11.49 8.63 13.00
CA GLY A 90 10.73 8.94 14.22
C GLY A 90 11.60 9.15 15.47
N GLY A 91 12.84 9.62 15.29
CA GLY A 91 13.82 9.78 16.37
C GLY A 91 14.69 8.55 16.65
N ALA A 92 14.37 7.38 16.09
CA ALA A 92 15.18 6.17 16.23
C ALA A 92 16.26 6.06 15.14
N ALA A 93 17.47 5.64 15.52
CA ALA A 93 18.52 5.32 14.56
C ALA A 93 18.24 3.97 13.88
N VAL A 94 18.12 3.99 12.56
CA VAL A 94 17.87 2.82 11.72
C VAL A 94 19.03 2.67 10.74
N PRO A 95 19.98 1.77 11.00
CA PRO A 95 21.08 1.54 10.07
C PRO A 95 20.61 1.13 8.67
N ALA A 96 21.49 1.28 7.67
CA ALA A 96 21.27 0.72 6.35
C ALA A 96 20.94 -0.79 6.44
N GLY A 97 19.89 -1.22 5.75
CA GLY A 97 19.42 -2.61 5.84
C GLY A 97 17.95 -2.78 5.45
N THR A 98 17.45 -4.00 5.66
CA THR A 98 16.04 -4.35 5.47
C THR A 98 15.41 -4.73 6.80
N TYR A 99 14.24 -4.18 7.08
CA TYR A 99 13.49 -4.37 8.31
C TYR A 99 12.03 -4.70 8.02
N THR A 100 11.40 -5.43 8.93
CA THR A 100 9.95 -5.62 8.89
C THR A 100 9.26 -4.52 9.68
N LEU A 101 8.19 -3.97 9.11
CA LEU A 101 7.36 -2.97 9.75
C LEU A 101 6.10 -3.61 10.36
N PHE A 102 5.85 -3.30 11.63
CA PHE A 102 4.59 -3.57 12.30
C PHE A 102 3.99 -2.26 12.83
N VAL A 103 2.71 -2.30 13.16
CA VAL A 103 1.98 -1.17 13.72
C VAL A 103 1.26 -1.62 14.98
N LEU A 104 1.37 -0.86 16.06
CA LEU A 104 0.50 -0.97 17.23
C LEU A 104 -0.47 0.22 17.21
N PRO A 105 -1.71 0.02 16.74
CA PRO A 105 -2.73 1.06 16.79
C PRO A 105 -3.36 1.09 18.18
N SER A 106 -3.70 2.27 18.67
CA SER A 106 -4.48 2.48 19.88
C SER A 106 -5.65 3.42 19.57
N ASP A 107 -6.55 3.61 20.52
CA ASP A 107 -7.53 4.69 20.40
C ASP A 107 -6.80 6.04 20.40
N GLY A 108 -6.92 6.81 19.31
CA GLY A 108 -6.25 8.10 19.12
C GLY A 108 -4.74 8.08 18.84
N GLY A 109 -4.10 6.92 18.70
CA GLY A 109 -2.64 6.83 18.54
C GLY A 109 -2.17 5.66 17.69
N MET A 110 -0.93 5.72 17.22
CA MET A 110 -0.33 4.64 16.44
C MET A 110 1.19 4.64 16.61
N LYS A 111 1.76 3.48 16.96
CA LYS A 111 3.22 3.29 17.00
C LYS A 111 3.66 2.45 15.82
N LEU A 112 4.70 2.90 15.12
CA LEU A 112 5.44 2.09 14.16
C LEU A 112 6.49 1.29 14.90
N ILE A 113 6.58 0.00 14.60
CA ILE A 113 7.57 -0.92 15.15
C ILE A 113 8.49 -1.35 14.02
N ILE A 114 9.79 -1.17 14.22
CA ILE A 114 10.84 -1.53 13.25
C ILE A 114 11.53 -2.77 13.80
N ASN A 115 11.45 -3.89 13.08
CA ASN A 115 11.96 -5.17 13.55
C ASN A 115 13.06 -5.73 12.64
N LYS A 116 14.13 -6.27 13.23
CA LYS A 116 15.28 -6.83 12.51
C LYS A 116 14.99 -8.19 11.86
N GLN A 117 13.97 -8.91 12.34
CA GLN A 117 13.55 -10.17 11.76
C GLN A 117 12.87 -9.91 10.41
N THR A 118 13.33 -10.56 9.34
CA THR A 118 12.80 -10.45 7.96
C THR A 118 12.36 -11.80 7.41
N GLY A 119 11.80 -11.82 6.19
CA GLY A 119 11.49 -13.05 5.46
C GLY A 119 10.23 -13.79 5.91
N GLN A 120 9.42 -13.21 6.79
CA GLN A 120 8.21 -13.85 7.30
C GLN A 120 7.04 -13.76 6.31
N TRP A 121 6.43 -14.90 6.01
CA TRP A 121 5.14 -14.98 5.34
C TRP A 121 4.02 -14.93 6.38
N GLY A 122 3.14 -13.92 6.29
CA GLY A 122 1.83 -13.99 6.92
C GLY A 122 1.76 -14.01 8.44
N ILE A 123 2.86 -13.83 9.18
CA ILE A 123 2.87 -14.10 10.63
C ILE A 123 2.20 -12.95 11.41
N PRO A 124 1.19 -13.21 12.26
CA PRO A 124 0.78 -12.25 13.29
C PRO A 124 1.97 -11.99 14.21
N TYR A 125 2.11 -10.77 14.73
CA TYR A 125 3.22 -10.46 15.63
C TYR A 125 3.28 -11.45 16.79
N LYS A 126 4.46 -12.06 17.02
CA LYS A 126 4.69 -13.00 18.12
C LYS A 126 5.45 -12.32 19.25
N PRO A 127 5.16 -12.62 20.52
CA PRO A 127 5.89 -12.07 21.67
C PRO A 127 7.42 -12.22 21.54
N GLU A 128 7.91 -13.32 20.97
CA GLU A 128 9.34 -13.53 20.74
C GLU A 128 10.01 -12.45 19.87
N TYR A 129 9.24 -11.79 19.00
CA TYR A 129 9.75 -10.74 18.11
C TYR A 129 10.07 -9.44 18.85
N GLU A 130 9.59 -9.28 20.08
CA GLU A 130 9.91 -8.09 20.90
C GLU A 130 11.42 -7.99 21.15
N LYS A 131 12.10 -9.13 21.28
CA LYS A 131 13.55 -9.22 21.48
C LYS A 131 14.37 -8.79 20.25
N THR A 132 13.73 -8.76 19.07
CA THR A 132 14.37 -8.41 17.80
C THR A 132 13.89 -7.06 17.26
N GLU A 133 13.07 -6.33 18.02
CA GLU A 133 12.73 -4.95 17.70
C GLU A 133 13.98 -4.08 17.74
N LEU A 134 14.13 -3.25 16.70
CA LEU A 134 15.11 -2.18 16.69
C LEU A 134 14.57 -0.96 17.45
N ALA A 135 13.31 -0.60 17.22
CA ALA A 135 12.67 0.55 17.86
C ALA A 135 11.14 0.52 17.74
N ARG A 136 10.48 1.27 18.63
CA ARG A 136 9.09 1.71 18.51
C ARG A 136 9.05 3.22 18.46
N VAL A 137 8.36 3.79 17.49
CA VAL A 137 8.27 5.25 17.30
C VAL A 137 6.82 5.68 17.14
N ASP A 138 6.49 6.84 17.68
CA ASP A 138 5.15 7.40 17.55
C ASP A 138 4.91 7.91 16.13
N MET A 139 3.73 7.61 15.59
CA MET A 139 3.23 8.15 14.34
C MET A 139 2.25 9.28 14.62
N LYS A 140 2.29 10.33 13.80
CA LYS A 140 1.24 11.34 13.75
C LYS A 140 0.02 10.76 13.07
N VAL A 141 -1.13 10.73 13.77
CA VAL A 141 -2.40 10.21 13.25
C VAL A 141 -3.36 11.36 12.96
N GLU A 142 -3.94 11.34 11.76
CA GLU A 142 -4.92 12.31 11.27
C GLU A 142 -6.05 11.58 10.53
N LYS A 143 -7.18 12.26 10.34
CA LYS A 143 -8.23 11.77 9.46
C LYS A 143 -7.91 12.08 8.00
N THR A 144 -8.18 11.13 7.11
CA THR A 144 -8.12 11.40 5.67
C THR A 144 -9.28 12.31 5.24
N LYS A 145 -9.11 13.01 4.10
CA LYS A 145 -10.17 13.87 3.53
C LYS A 145 -11.33 13.06 2.95
N ALA A 146 -11.03 11.85 2.47
CA ALA A 146 -11.98 10.89 1.94
C ALA A 146 -11.52 9.47 2.33
N PRO A 147 -12.44 8.49 2.44
CA PRO A 147 -12.09 7.12 2.71
C PRO A 147 -11.13 6.54 1.66
N VAL A 148 -10.10 5.84 2.13
CA VAL A 148 -9.10 5.15 1.31
C VAL A 148 -9.43 3.66 1.28
N GLU A 149 -10.02 3.18 0.17
CA GLU A 149 -10.53 1.80 0.06
C GLU A 149 -9.43 0.74 0.11
N GLN A 150 -8.31 0.97 -0.58
CA GLN A 150 -7.14 0.09 -0.58
C GLN A 150 -6.01 0.74 0.18
N MET A 151 -5.40 0.00 1.11
CA MET A 151 -4.28 0.49 1.91
C MET A 151 -3.15 1.00 1.03
N VAL A 152 -2.67 2.21 1.30
CA VAL A 152 -1.53 2.83 0.62
C VAL A 152 -0.42 3.11 1.63
N ILE A 153 0.80 2.73 1.28
CA ILE A 153 2.01 3.25 1.93
C ILE A 153 2.76 4.11 0.91
N SER A 154 3.19 5.30 1.33
CA SER A 154 3.91 6.27 0.49
C SER A 154 5.15 6.80 1.20
N LEU A 155 6.14 7.18 0.40
CA LEU A 155 7.33 7.93 0.81
C LEU A 155 7.31 9.28 0.08
N ALA A 156 7.36 10.39 0.81
CA ALA A 156 7.29 11.73 0.23
C ALA A 156 8.40 12.64 0.78
N PRO A 157 9.10 13.44 -0.06
CA PRO A 157 10.18 14.31 0.41
C PRO A 157 9.70 15.32 1.44
N ALA A 158 10.48 15.54 2.50
CA ALA A 158 10.19 16.52 3.54
C ALA A 158 11.48 16.98 4.23
N GLY A 159 11.77 18.28 4.17
CA GLY A 159 12.97 18.86 4.78
C GLY A 159 14.26 18.18 4.30
N LYS A 160 15.08 17.68 5.23
CA LYS A 160 16.34 16.95 4.95
C LYS A 160 16.13 15.43 4.79
N GLY A 161 14.90 15.00 4.54
CA GLY A 161 14.53 13.60 4.48
C GLY A 161 13.18 13.38 3.82
N GLY A 162 12.33 12.60 4.48
CA GLY A 162 11.01 12.27 3.97
C GLY A 162 10.03 11.91 5.06
N VAL A 163 8.83 11.57 4.62
CA VAL A 163 7.75 11.06 5.46
C VAL A 163 7.32 9.70 4.92
N LEU A 164 7.29 8.70 5.80
CA LEU A 164 6.58 7.45 5.57
C LEU A 164 5.16 7.63 6.03
N LYS A 165 4.19 7.38 5.15
CA LYS A 165 2.77 7.56 5.44
C LYS A 165 1.98 6.30 5.07
N LEU A 166 1.13 5.86 6.00
CA LEU A 166 0.13 4.82 5.85
C LEU A 166 -1.26 5.46 5.78
N GLU A 167 -2.01 5.18 4.73
CA GLU A 167 -3.41 5.61 4.57
C GLU A 167 -4.31 4.41 4.30
N TRP A 168 -5.36 4.25 5.11
CA TRP A 168 -6.39 3.22 4.91
C TRP A 168 -7.67 3.59 5.67
N GLU A 169 -8.83 3.36 5.07
CA GLU A 169 -10.12 3.83 5.59
C GLU A 169 -10.07 5.36 5.82
N ASN A 170 -10.31 5.81 7.04
CA ASN A 170 -10.37 7.22 7.43
C ASN A 170 -9.12 7.65 8.18
N THR A 171 -8.06 6.84 8.17
CA THR A 171 -6.85 7.03 8.97
C THR A 171 -5.66 7.33 8.08
N SER A 172 -4.95 8.41 8.40
CA SER A 172 -3.63 8.74 7.88
C SER A 172 -2.64 8.73 9.05
N ALA A 173 -1.70 7.80 9.05
CA ALA A 173 -0.63 7.73 10.04
C ALA A 173 0.72 8.00 9.36
N SER A 174 1.53 8.89 9.92
CA SER A 174 2.79 9.29 9.32
C SER A 174 3.93 9.39 10.32
N VAL A 175 5.15 9.13 9.85
CA VAL A 175 6.37 9.32 10.62
C VAL A 175 7.44 9.95 9.72
N ALA A 176 8.10 10.98 10.24
CA ALA A 176 9.18 11.64 9.53
C ALA A 176 10.48 10.82 9.65
N PHE A 177 11.31 10.88 8.63
CA PHE A 177 12.67 10.38 8.67
C PHE A 177 13.65 11.35 8.02
N SER A 178 14.92 11.25 8.39
CA SER A 178 16.03 11.97 7.78
C SER A 178 17.24 11.07 7.63
N LEU A 179 18.18 11.47 6.78
CA LEU A 179 19.50 10.86 6.76
C LEU A 179 20.17 11.07 8.12
N LYS A 180 20.81 10.02 8.65
CA LYS A 180 21.70 10.12 9.80
C LYS A 180 23.04 10.63 9.28
N LYS A 181 23.40 11.85 9.70
CA LYS A 181 24.71 12.45 9.37
C LYS A 181 25.81 11.91 10.26
#